data_AF-A0A9Q0JW08-F1
#
_entry.id   AF-A0A9Q0JW08-F1
#
_cell.length_a   1.000
_cell.length_b   1.000
_cell.length_c   1.000
_cell.angle_alpha   90.00
_cell.angle_beta   90.00
_cell.angle_gamma   90.00
#
_symmetry.space_group_name_H-M   'P 1'
#
loop_
_entity.id
_entity.type
_entity.pdbx_description
1 polymer ?
#
loop_
_entity_poly.entity_id
_entity_poly.type
_entity_poly.pdbx_seq_one_letter_code
_entity_poly.pdbx_strand_id
1 'polypeptide(L)'
;MQERMALSTSAIEAITERLSLVENLYFPGAIQGIGMNSSERKSILLDLLSRDAAVFLERYGVKLTSEELREFDVLNDDYEVNWHLKHLRSLLSPTTEEVRSRSVKVKNRRLAYLNMLISDGHYFSEDAMREREPYLHHEYVGKFQDPMSRSMARTGERRWETLMRRSEEAILVAKIRGEQQRLGVPEKDWVGNERDRENEEEEEEEEEEEEEEEEETRRMKKATRGRRILRTLAWSHLRNQLSLLQRCKIRWSNSST
;
A
#
# COMPACT_ATOMS: atom_id res chain seq x y z
N MET A 1 33.50 5.32 61.21
CA MET A 1 32.39 4.34 61.06
C MET A 1 31.34 5.03 60.22
N GLN A 2 31.22 4.69 58.94
CA GLN A 2 30.16 5.21 58.09
C GLN A 2 28.88 4.44 58.42
N GLU A 3 27.92 5.16 58.98
CA GLU A 3 26.54 4.71 59.13
C GLU A 3 26.03 4.38 57.72
N ARG A 4 25.83 3.10 57.39
CA ARG A 4 25.18 2.73 56.13
C ARG A 4 23.76 3.26 56.22
N MET A 5 23.48 4.39 55.57
CA MET A 5 22.13 4.90 55.47
C MET A 5 21.31 3.87 54.70
N ALA A 6 20.40 3.22 55.42
CA ALA A 6 19.53 2.19 54.88
C ALA A 6 18.20 2.83 54.47
N LEU A 7 17.62 2.31 53.39
CA LEU A 7 16.24 2.59 53.02
C LEU A 7 15.31 2.34 54.20
N SER A 8 14.25 3.15 54.33
CA SER A 8 13.27 2.92 55.40
C SER A 8 12.61 1.55 55.19
N THR A 9 12.57 0.73 56.25
CA THR A 9 12.00 -0.61 56.18
C THR A 9 10.52 -0.57 55.79
N SER A 10 9.80 0.45 56.24
CA SER A 10 8.41 0.71 55.85
C SER A 10 8.25 1.00 54.36
N ALA A 11 9.16 1.76 53.73
CA ALA A 11 9.10 2.00 52.28
C ALA A 11 9.41 0.75 51.48
N ILE A 12 10.41 -0.04 51.90
CA ILE A 12 10.76 -1.32 51.29
C ILE A 12 9.53 -2.27 51.27
N GLU A 13 8.85 -2.40 52.40
CA GLU A 13 7.65 -3.24 52.49
C GLU A 13 6.50 -2.74 51.59
N ALA A 14 6.25 -1.43 51.59
CA ALA A 14 5.20 -0.83 50.77
C ALA A 14 5.47 -1.01 49.26
N ILE A 15 6.69 -0.75 48.80
CA ILE A 15 7.08 -0.88 47.39
C ILE A 15 6.95 -2.32 46.92
N THR A 16 7.48 -3.27 47.70
CA THR A 16 7.48 -4.69 47.33
C THR A 16 6.08 -5.30 47.37
N GLU A 17 5.23 -4.88 48.30
CA GLU A 17 3.81 -5.26 48.35
C GLU A 17 3.01 -4.72 47.16
N ARG A 18 3.22 -3.46 46.80
CA ARG A 18 2.56 -2.90 45.62
C ARG A 18 3.01 -3.64 44.35
N LEU A 19 4.32 -3.86 44.18
CA LEU A 19 4.87 -4.56 43.02
C LEU A 19 4.46 -6.04 42.94
N SER A 20 4.22 -6.71 44.08
CA SER A 20 3.76 -8.10 44.07
C SER A 20 2.34 -8.24 43.52
N LEU A 21 1.53 -7.18 43.56
CA LEU A 21 0.18 -7.13 43.00
C LEU A 21 0.16 -6.76 41.51
N VAL A 22 1.24 -6.18 40.96
CA VAL A 22 1.28 -5.78 39.55
C VAL A 22 1.24 -7.01 38.64
N GLU A 23 0.34 -7.02 37.66
CA GLU A 23 0.26 -8.11 36.68
C GLU A 23 1.42 -8.07 35.68
N ASN A 24 1.86 -9.24 35.22
CA ASN A 24 2.93 -9.40 34.22
C ASN A 24 4.31 -8.81 34.62
N LEU A 25 4.63 -8.78 35.92
CA LEU A 25 5.98 -8.45 36.36
C LEU A 25 6.94 -9.61 36.00
N TYR A 26 8.04 -9.30 35.33
CA TYR A 26 9.02 -10.30 34.94
C TYR A 26 9.79 -10.83 36.16
N PHE A 27 9.87 -12.16 36.28
CA PHE A 27 10.77 -12.83 37.21
C PHE A 27 11.67 -13.79 36.43
N PRO A 28 12.94 -13.96 36.83
CA PRO A 28 13.81 -14.94 36.19
C PRO A 28 13.18 -16.35 36.20
N GLY A 29 13.29 -17.08 35.09
CA GLY A 29 12.64 -18.40 34.93
C GLY A 29 13.04 -19.45 35.97
N ALA A 30 14.24 -19.32 36.57
CA ALA A 30 14.68 -20.16 37.68
C ALA A 30 13.83 -20.00 38.97
N ILE A 31 13.12 -18.87 39.08
CA ILE A 31 12.31 -18.47 40.23
C ILE A 31 10.81 -18.61 39.90
N GLN A 32 10.46 -18.62 38.61
CA GLN A 32 9.08 -18.63 38.15
C GLN A 32 8.47 -20.03 38.20
N GLY A 33 7.96 -20.41 39.36
CA GLY A 33 7.05 -21.55 39.50
C GLY A 33 5.70 -21.29 38.82
N ILE A 34 5.03 -22.35 38.37
CA ILE A 34 3.65 -22.25 37.87
C ILE A 34 2.76 -21.79 39.03
N GLY A 35 2.24 -20.57 38.95
CA GLY A 35 1.30 -20.02 39.94
C GLY A 35 1.93 -19.41 41.19
N MET A 36 2.98 -18.60 41.06
CA MET A 36 3.54 -17.85 42.19
C MET A 36 2.49 -17.00 42.91
N ASN A 37 2.39 -17.17 44.22
CA ASN A 37 1.46 -16.40 45.06
C ASN A 37 1.99 -14.97 45.29
N SER A 38 1.10 -13.99 45.55
CA SER A 38 1.52 -12.60 45.84
C SER A 38 2.53 -12.52 46.99
N SER A 39 2.37 -13.34 48.03
CA SER A 39 3.30 -13.40 49.17
C SER A 39 4.71 -13.88 48.79
N GLU A 40 4.81 -14.87 47.90
CA GLU A 40 6.09 -15.37 47.39
C GLU A 40 6.77 -14.33 46.50
N ARG A 41 5.99 -13.65 45.65
CA ARG A 41 6.49 -12.53 44.83
C ARG A 41 7.04 -11.41 45.71
N LYS A 42 6.33 -11.05 46.79
CA LYS A 42 6.77 -10.04 47.75
C LYS A 42 8.08 -10.44 48.42
N SER A 43 8.22 -11.69 48.89
CA SER A 43 9.44 -12.13 49.57
C SER A 43 10.68 -12.10 48.67
N ILE A 44 10.53 -12.45 47.39
CA ILE A 44 11.62 -12.38 46.41
C ILE A 44 12.05 -10.94 46.15
N LEU A 45 11.10 -10.03 46.00
CA LEU A 45 11.39 -8.60 45.79
C LEU A 45 12.08 -7.99 47.01
N LEU A 46 11.63 -8.35 48.23
CA LEU A 46 12.25 -7.94 49.49
C LEU A 46 13.69 -8.44 49.61
N ASP A 47 13.94 -9.72 49.31
CA ASP A 47 15.28 -10.30 49.34
C ASP A 47 16.22 -9.61 48.34
N LEU A 48 15.76 -9.36 47.10
CA LEU A 48 16.57 -8.65 46.11
C LEU A 48 16.88 -7.22 46.53
N LEU A 49 15.87 -6.46 46.97
CA LEU A 49 16.03 -5.06 47.38
C LEU A 49 16.94 -4.92 48.61
N SER A 50 16.92 -5.89 49.52
CA SER A 50 17.79 -5.91 50.71
C SER A 50 19.23 -6.29 50.38
N ARG A 51 19.45 -7.11 49.35
CA ARG A 51 20.78 -7.53 48.89
C ARG A 51 21.45 -6.48 48.02
N ASP A 52 20.72 -5.98 47.03
CA ASP A 52 21.23 -5.10 45.98
C ASP A 52 20.13 -4.19 45.42
N ALA A 53 20.19 -2.92 45.81
CA ALA A 53 19.26 -1.90 45.34
C ALA A 53 19.48 -1.51 43.88
N ALA A 54 20.71 -1.59 43.35
CA ALA A 54 21.03 -1.22 41.98
C ALA A 54 20.40 -2.22 40.99
N VAL A 55 20.59 -3.52 41.23
CA VAL A 55 19.98 -4.59 40.42
C VAL A 55 18.45 -4.54 40.51
N PHE A 56 17.90 -4.19 41.68
CA PHE A 56 16.46 -3.98 41.83
C PHE A 56 15.96 -2.84 40.93
N LEU A 57 16.63 -1.68 40.94
CA LEU A 57 16.26 -0.52 40.12
C LEU A 57 16.42 -0.79 38.62
N GLU A 58 17.44 -1.55 38.21
CA GLU A 58 17.61 -1.96 36.81
C GLU A 58 16.40 -2.75 36.31
N ARG A 59 15.95 -3.75 37.08
CA ARG A 59 14.90 -4.69 36.67
C ARG A 59 13.49 -4.13 36.85
N TYR A 60 13.25 -3.45 37.97
CA TYR A 60 11.91 -3.07 38.42
C TYR A 60 11.69 -1.57 38.49
N GLY A 61 12.74 -0.76 38.33
CA GLY A 61 12.67 0.69 38.49
C GLY A 61 11.69 1.39 37.54
N VAL A 62 11.45 0.84 36.35
CA VAL A 62 10.48 1.39 35.39
C VAL A 62 9.03 1.28 35.89
N LYS A 63 8.75 0.40 36.86
CA LYS A 63 7.43 0.19 37.47
C LYS A 63 7.25 0.96 38.79
N LEU A 64 8.25 1.72 39.21
CA LEU A 64 8.20 2.56 40.41
C LEU A 64 7.57 3.92 40.11
N THR A 65 6.90 4.49 41.11
CA THR A 65 6.37 5.85 41.03
C THR A 65 7.45 6.89 41.35
N SER A 66 7.19 8.16 41.03
CA SER A 66 8.13 9.24 41.33
C SER A 66 8.37 9.44 42.84
N GLU A 67 7.39 9.08 43.68
CA GLU A 67 7.48 9.17 45.14
C GLU A 67 8.35 8.04 45.69
N GLU A 68 8.13 6.80 45.23
CA GLU A 68 8.94 5.66 45.61
C GLU A 68 10.40 5.82 45.21
N LEU A 69 10.68 6.44 44.06
CA LEU A 69 12.04 6.76 43.63
C LEU A 69 12.74 7.81 44.50
N ARG A 70 12.02 8.57 45.34
CA ARG A 70 12.64 9.51 46.30
C ARG A 70 13.16 8.79 47.53
N GLU A 71 12.54 7.69 47.92
CA GLU A 71 13.00 6.88 49.06
C GLU A 71 14.44 6.38 48.85
N PHE A 72 14.84 6.15 47.59
CA PHE A 72 16.18 5.74 47.19
C PHE A 72 17.23 6.85 47.17
N ASP A 73 16.87 8.13 47.35
CA ASP A 73 17.86 9.23 47.39
C ASP A 73 18.84 9.09 48.58
N VAL A 74 18.45 8.34 49.61
CA VAL A 74 19.30 7.99 50.75
C VAL A 74 20.52 7.16 50.34
N LEU A 75 20.42 6.40 49.24
CA LEU A 75 21.46 5.53 48.70
C LEU A 75 22.27 6.20 47.56
N ASN A 76 22.22 7.53 47.44
CA ASN A 76 22.86 8.28 46.37
C ASN A 76 24.41 8.26 46.41
N ASP A 77 25.00 7.76 47.51
CA ASP A 77 26.44 7.53 47.63
C ASP A 77 26.94 6.42 46.70
N ASP A 78 26.07 5.46 46.34
CA ASP A 78 26.39 4.44 45.36
C ASP A 78 26.23 5.00 43.95
N TYR A 79 27.30 4.88 43.14
CA TYR A 79 27.31 5.33 41.75
C TYR A 79 26.24 4.64 40.91
N GLU A 80 26.04 3.33 41.08
CA GLU A 80 25.11 2.55 40.25
C GLU A 80 23.67 2.96 40.55
N VAL A 81 23.32 3.06 41.84
CA VAL A 81 22.00 3.52 42.29
C VAL A 81 21.72 4.93 41.78
N ASN A 82 22.66 5.85 41.94
CA ASN A 82 22.54 7.23 41.45
C ASN A 82 22.32 7.30 39.93
N TRP A 83 23.06 6.48 39.17
CA TRP A 83 22.90 6.39 37.72
C TRP A 83 21.49 5.91 37.34
N HIS A 84 21.01 4.83 37.96
CA HIS A 84 19.67 4.30 37.73
C HIS A 84 18.59 5.32 38.10
N LEU A 85 18.72 6.01 39.23
CA LEU A 85 17.78 7.05 39.64
C LEU A 85 17.68 8.20 38.63
N LYS A 86 18.81 8.73 38.17
CA LYS A 86 18.84 9.77 37.14
C LYS A 86 18.21 9.28 35.83
N HIS A 87 18.55 8.06 35.42
CA HIS A 87 18.01 7.46 34.21
C HIS A 87 16.48 7.30 34.29
N LEU A 88 15.97 6.70 35.37
CA LEU A 88 14.54 6.50 35.59
C LEU A 88 13.77 7.82 35.67
N ARG A 89 14.32 8.83 36.36
CA ARG A 89 13.73 10.18 36.39
C ARG A 89 13.64 10.81 35.00
N SER A 90 14.67 10.66 34.17
CA SER A 90 14.65 11.11 32.77
C SER A 90 13.67 10.35 31.88
N LEU A 91 13.20 9.17 32.30
CA LEU A 91 12.18 8.39 31.59
C LEU A 91 10.77 8.79 32.03
N LEU A 92 10.54 8.95 33.34
CA LEU A 92 9.25 9.34 33.89
C LEU A 92 8.89 10.78 33.57
N SER A 93 9.85 11.69 33.74
CA SER A 93 9.66 13.14 33.55
C SER A 93 10.77 13.70 32.67
N PRO A 94 10.79 13.36 31.37
CA PRO A 94 11.82 13.84 30.47
C PRO A 94 11.72 15.37 30.36
N THR A 95 12.86 16.05 30.54
CA THR A 95 12.95 17.48 30.29
C THR A 95 12.81 17.78 28.80
N THR A 96 12.38 18.99 28.44
CA THR A 96 12.23 19.41 27.04
C THR A 96 13.53 19.24 26.25
N GLU A 97 14.67 19.52 26.86
CA GLU A 97 16.01 19.33 26.29
C GLU A 97 16.36 17.84 26.09
N GLU A 98 15.98 16.96 27.01
CA GLU A 98 16.17 15.52 26.86
C GLU A 98 15.31 14.95 25.72
N VAL A 99 14.05 15.38 25.61
CA VAL A 99 13.18 15.01 24.47
C VAL A 99 13.80 15.48 23.16
N ARG A 100 14.25 16.74 23.11
CA ARG A 100 14.92 17.32 21.93
C ARG A 100 16.18 16.55 21.57
N SER A 101 17.04 16.27 22.52
CA SER A 101 18.30 15.54 22.28
C SER A 101 18.06 14.10 21.82
N ARG A 102 17.05 13.40 22.36
CA ARG A 102 16.61 12.08 21.87
C ARG A 102 16.13 12.16 20.42
N SER A 103 15.30 13.15 20.10
CA SER A 103 14.81 13.39 18.73
C SER A 103 15.95 13.68 17.76
N VAL A 104 16.90 14.55 18.13
CA VAL A 104 18.10 14.85 17.35
C VAL A 104 18.95 13.59 17.13
N LYS A 105 19.18 12.77 18.16
CA LYS A 105 19.90 11.50 18.02
C LYS A 105 19.24 10.56 17.01
N VAL A 106 17.90 10.44 17.04
CA VAL A 106 17.18 9.61 16.05
C VAL A 106 17.34 10.18 14.64
N LYS A 107 17.20 11.49 14.45
CA LYS A 107 17.38 12.15 13.15
C LYS A 107 18.80 11.97 12.62
N ASN A 108 19.82 12.14 13.47
CA ASN A 108 21.22 11.96 13.10
C ASN A 108 21.53 10.49 12.75
N ARG A 109 20.97 9.52 13.48
CA ARG A 109 21.10 8.10 13.13
C ARG A 109 20.46 7.78 11.78
N ARG A 110 19.26 8.33 11.51
CA ARG A 110 18.58 8.17 10.22
C ARG A 110 19.39 8.78 9.08
N LEU A 111 19.94 9.98 9.29
CA LEU A 111 20.79 10.65 8.30
C LEU A 111 22.08 9.87 8.05
N ALA A 112 22.74 9.37 9.10
CA ALA A 112 23.94 8.55 8.95
C ALA A 112 23.65 7.26 8.17
N TYR A 113 22.52 6.60 8.45
CA TYR A 113 22.10 5.41 7.71
C TYR A 113 21.77 5.73 6.25
N LEU A 114 21.05 6.84 5.98
CA LEU A 114 20.78 7.29 4.62
C LEU A 114 22.08 7.54 3.83
N ASN A 115 23.05 8.23 4.44
CA ASN A 115 24.34 8.50 3.82
C ASN A 115 25.10 7.21 3.51
N MET A 116 25.03 6.21 4.41
CA MET A 116 25.60 4.88 4.18
C MET A 116 24.92 4.19 2.98
N LEU A 117 23.59 4.22 2.90
CA LEU A 117 22.86 3.66 1.75
C LEU A 117 23.20 4.36 0.43
N ILE A 118 23.43 5.67 0.46
CA ILE A 118 23.87 6.45 -0.71
C ILE A 118 25.28 6.04 -1.11
N SER A 119 26.21 5.90 -0.15
CA SER A 119 27.59 5.49 -0.45
C SER A 119 27.68 4.06 -0.98
N ASP A 120 26.86 3.16 -0.47
CA ASP A 120 26.82 1.76 -0.90
C ASP A 120 26.24 1.61 -2.33
N GLY A 121 25.38 2.55 -2.74
CA GLY A 121 24.80 2.61 -4.08
C GLY A 121 23.79 1.50 -4.44
N HIS A 122 23.80 0.37 -3.73
CA HIS A 122 22.91 -0.76 -3.99
C HIS A 122 21.44 -0.46 -3.69
N TYR A 123 21.16 0.23 -2.59
CA TYR A 123 19.78 0.50 -2.18
C TYR A 123 19.02 1.39 -3.17
N PHE A 124 19.70 2.39 -3.75
CA PHE A 124 19.13 3.31 -4.74
C PHE A 124 19.38 2.88 -6.19
N SER A 125 19.86 1.64 -6.42
CA SER A 125 19.91 1.07 -7.76
C SER A 125 18.49 0.87 -8.31
N GLU A 126 18.35 0.96 -9.64
CA GLU A 126 17.05 0.79 -10.32
C GLU A 126 16.44 -0.58 -10.00
N ASP A 127 17.23 -1.65 -10.09
CA ASP A 127 16.81 -3.01 -9.80
C ASP A 127 16.30 -3.15 -8.36
N ALA A 128 17.03 -2.62 -7.37
CA ALA A 128 16.63 -2.70 -5.97
C ALA A 128 15.38 -1.85 -5.67
N MET A 129 15.19 -0.71 -6.36
CA MET A 129 13.97 0.09 -6.24
C MET A 129 12.77 -0.66 -6.84
N ARG A 130 12.96 -1.28 -8.01
CA ARG A 130 11.95 -2.09 -8.69
C ARG A 130 11.50 -3.30 -7.86
N GLU A 131 12.43 -3.99 -7.21
CA GLU A 131 12.09 -5.15 -6.37
C GLU A 131 11.29 -4.77 -5.12
N ARG A 132 11.59 -3.61 -4.51
CA ARG A 132 10.90 -3.11 -3.31
C ARG A 132 9.49 -2.64 -3.62
N GLU A 133 9.33 -1.79 -4.63
CA GLU A 133 8.04 -1.18 -4.98
C GLU A 133 7.79 -1.30 -6.50
N PRO A 134 7.37 -2.50 -6.98
CA PRO A 134 7.26 -2.78 -8.40
C PRO A 134 6.27 -1.87 -9.14
N TYR A 135 5.12 -1.56 -8.52
CA TYR A 135 4.08 -0.73 -9.14
C TYR A 135 4.52 0.73 -9.28
N LEU A 136 5.07 1.30 -8.20
CA LEU A 136 5.59 2.66 -8.24
C LEU A 136 6.72 2.78 -9.27
N HIS A 137 7.59 1.78 -9.33
CA HIS A 137 8.64 1.74 -10.34
C HIS A 137 8.08 1.68 -11.76
N HIS A 138 7.08 0.82 -12.01
CA HIS A 138 6.44 0.73 -13.32
C HIS A 138 5.86 2.07 -13.77
N GLU A 139 5.14 2.78 -12.89
CA GLU A 139 4.48 4.04 -13.21
C GLU A 139 5.44 5.19 -13.56
N TYR A 140 6.59 5.29 -12.90
CA TYR A 140 7.49 6.43 -13.09
C TYR A 140 8.70 6.13 -13.99
N VAL A 141 9.06 4.86 -14.11
CA VAL A 141 10.29 4.45 -14.81
C VAL A 141 9.97 3.36 -15.84
N GLY A 142 9.32 2.28 -15.40
CA GLY A 142 9.15 1.07 -16.21
C GLY A 142 8.35 1.27 -17.50
N LYS A 143 7.24 2.03 -17.49
CA LYS A 143 6.38 2.24 -18.66
C LYS A 143 7.02 3.04 -19.79
N PHE A 144 8.10 3.76 -19.50
CA PHE A 144 8.85 4.53 -20.48
C PHE A 144 10.07 3.77 -21.02
N GLN A 145 10.37 2.59 -20.47
CA GLN A 145 11.43 1.73 -21.00
C GLN A 145 10.89 0.86 -22.13
N ASP A 146 11.74 0.65 -23.14
CA ASP A 146 11.39 -0.18 -24.28
C ASP A 146 11.05 -1.62 -23.82
N PRO A 147 9.81 -2.11 -24.05
CA PRO A 147 9.41 -3.47 -23.68
C PRO A 147 10.32 -4.55 -24.31
N MET A 148 10.88 -4.28 -25.49
CA MET A 148 11.76 -5.22 -26.19
C MET A 148 13.09 -5.41 -25.46
N SER A 149 13.62 -4.36 -24.84
CA SER A 149 14.89 -4.38 -24.11
C SER A 149 14.85 -5.27 -22.85
N ARG A 150 13.65 -5.46 -22.29
CA ARG A 150 13.43 -6.23 -21.07
C ARG A 150 12.95 -7.65 -21.32
N SER A 151 12.15 -7.90 -22.36
CA SER A 151 11.52 -9.22 -22.55
C SER A 151 12.39 -10.23 -23.32
N MET A 152 13.29 -9.78 -24.21
CA MET A 152 14.02 -10.67 -25.12
C MET A 152 15.16 -11.46 -24.45
N ALA A 153 15.43 -12.67 -24.95
CA ALA A 153 16.66 -13.39 -24.64
C ALA A 153 17.84 -12.56 -25.14
N ARG A 154 18.76 -12.19 -24.24
CA ARG A 154 19.93 -11.42 -24.68
C ARG A 154 20.87 -12.33 -25.46
N THR A 155 21.54 -11.77 -26.47
CA THR A 155 22.47 -12.53 -27.31
C THR A 155 23.57 -13.13 -26.44
N GLY A 156 23.65 -14.46 -26.38
CA GLY A 156 24.63 -15.19 -25.56
C GLY A 156 24.15 -15.66 -24.18
N GLU A 157 22.92 -15.33 -23.75
CA GLU A 157 22.32 -15.86 -22.51
C GLU A 157 21.94 -17.34 -22.67
N ARG A 158 22.10 -18.10 -21.58
CA ARG A 158 21.67 -19.50 -21.53
C ARG A 158 20.15 -19.57 -21.32
N ARG A 159 19.51 -20.62 -21.83
CA ARG A 159 18.04 -20.78 -21.76
C ARG A 159 17.48 -20.74 -20.33
N TRP A 160 18.24 -21.23 -19.35
CA TRP A 160 17.83 -21.20 -17.94
C TRP A 160 17.91 -19.80 -17.34
N GLU A 161 18.86 -18.95 -17.75
CA GLU A 161 18.95 -17.53 -17.32
C GLU A 161 17.73 -16.76 -17.81
N THR A 162 17.35 -16.97 -19.08
CA THR A 162 16.13 -16.38 -19.64
C THR A 162 14.87 -16.86 -18.90
N LEU A 163 14.83 -18.15 -18.53
CA LEU A 163 13.70 -18.70 -17.77
C LEU A 163 13.58 -18.05 -16.39
N MET A 164 14.69 -17.93 -15.65
CA MET A 164 14.71 -17.29 -14.34
C MET A 164 14.25 -15.84 -14.43
N ARG A 165 14.80 -15.07 -15.38
CA ARG A 165 14.41 -13.68 -15.61
C ARG A 165 12.91 -13.54 -15.92
N ARG A 166 12.35 -14.41 -16.78
CA ARG A 166 10.90 -14.39 -17.08
C ARG A 166 10.06 -14.75 -15.84
N SER A 167 10.54 -15.65 -15.00
CA SER A 167 9.84 -16.00 -13.75
C SER A 167 9.84 -14.83 -12.76
N GLU A 168 10.96 -14.11 -12.66
CA GLU A 168 11.09 -12.91 -11.83
C GLU A 168 10.16 -11.79 -12.33
N GLU A 169 10.15 -11.52 -13.64
CA GLU A 169 9.25 -10.53 -14.25
C GLU A 169 7.77 -10.90 -14.02
N ALA A 170 7.40 -12.17 -14.12
CA ALA A 170 6.03 -12.62 -13.84
C ALA A 170 5.64 -12.37 -12.37
N ILE A 171 6.56 -12.56 -11.42
CA ILE A 171 6.34 -12.25 -10.00
C ILE A 171 6.14 -10.75 -9.80
N LEU A 172 6.95 -9.92 -10.47
CA LEU A 172 6.81 -8.46 -10.39
C LEU A 172 5.46 -7.99 -10.95
N VAL A 173 5.04 -8.50 -12.12
CA VAL A 173 3.74 -8.18 -12.71
C VAL A 173 2.59 -8.61 -11.79
N ALA A 174 2.68 -9.78 -11.15
CA ALA A 174 1.67 -10.22 -10.19
C ALA A 174 1.56 -9.27 -8.97
N LYS A 175 2.71 -8.80 -8.45
CA LYS A 175 2.74 -7.79 -7.36
C LYS A 175 2.10 -6.48 -7.81
N ILE A 176 2.41 -6.03 -9.04
CA ILE A 176 1.83 -4.82 -9.62
C ILE A 176 0.31 -4.94 -9.69
N ARG A 177 -0.22 -6.04 -10.22
CA ARG A 177 -1.66 -6.29 -10.32
C ARG A 177 -2.35 -6.30 -8.96
N GLY A 178 -1.72 -6.90 -7.94
CA GLY A 178 -2.24 -6.86 -6.57
C GLY A 178 -2.37 -5.44 -6.02
N GLU A 179 -1.39 -4.58 -6.29
CA GLU A 179 -1.44 -3.16 -5.90
C GLU A 179 -2.46 -2.36 -6.73
N GLN A 180 -2.56 -2.61 -8.03
CA GLN A 180 -3.58 -2.00 -8.92
C GLN A 180 -4.99 -2.34 -8.44
N GLN A 181 -5.24 -3.61 -8.08
CA GLN A 181 -6.52 -4.05 -7.51
C GLN A 181 -6.80 -3.34 -6.18
N ARG A 182 -5.80 -3.23 -5.29
CA ARG A 182 -5.95 -2.53 -4.00
C ARG A 182 -6.29 -1.05 -4.17
N LEU A 183 -5.78 -0.41 -5.23
CA LEU A 183 -6.02 0.98 -5.57
C LEU A 183 -7.30 1.20 -6.40
N GLY A 184 -7.97 0.14 -6.82
CA GLY A 184 -9.19 0.22 -7.63
C GLY A 184 -8.94 0.67 -9.08
N VAL A 185 -7.75 0.39 -9.61
CA VAL A 185 -7.42 0.66 -11.03
C VAL A 185 -8.29 -0.23 -11.92
N PRO A 186 -8.96 0.31 -12.96
CA PRO A 186 -9.74 -0.49 -13.91
C PRO A 186 -8.91 -1.61 -14.53
N GLU A 187 -9.52 -2.77 -14.77
CA GLU A 187 -8.83 -3.94 -15.32
C GLU A 187 -8.22 -3.69 -16.70
N LYS A 188 -8.87 -2.87 -17.54
CA LYS A 188 -8.31 -2.39 -18.81
C LYS A 188 -6.93 -1.75 -18.61
N ASP A 189 -6.73 -1.01 -17.52
CA ASP A 189 -5.48 -0.30 -17.21
C ASP A 189 -4.41 -1.18 -16.54
N TRP A 190 -4.66 -2.49 -16.37
CA TRP A 190 -3.72 -3.38 -15.71
C TRP A 190 -2.48 -3.67 -16.56
N VAL A 191 -1.34 -3.80 -15.89
CA VAL A 191 -0.06 -4.12 -16.54
C VAL A 191 -0.08 -5.54 -17.10
N GLY A 192 0.36 -5.71 -18.35
CA GLY A 192 0.36 -7.01 -19.03
C GLY A 192 -0.94 -7.33 -19.78
N ASN A 193 -1.90 -6.39 -19.82
CA ASN A 193 -3.14 -6.48 -20.60
C ASN A 193 -3.00 -5.78 -21.98
N GLU A 194 -1.78 -5.45 -22.41
CA GLU A 194 -1.56 -4.68 -23.65
C GLU A 194 -2.14 -5.40 -24.88
N ARG A 195 -2.06 -6.74 -24.93
CA ARG A 195 -2.66 -7.53 -26.01
C ARG A 195 -4.19 -7.54 -25.99
N ASP A 196 -4.79 -7.45 -24.81
CA ASP A 196 -6.24 -7.40 -24.69
C ASP A 196 -6.75 -6.00 -25.04
N ARG A 197 -5.97 -4.93 -24.80
CA ARG A 197 -6.26 -3.59 -25.32
C ARG A 197 -6.13 -3.51 -26.83
N GLU A 198 -5.05 -4.04 -27.40
CA GLU A 198 -4.84 -4.08 -28.86
C GLU A 198 -6.00 -4.82 -29.54
N ASN A 199 -6.43 -5.96 -29.00
CA ASN A 199 -7.60 -6.67 -29.51
C ASN A 199 -8.93 -5.89 -29.36
N GLU A 200 -9.16 -5.24 -28.21
CA GLU A 200 -10.36 -4.41 -28.01
C GLU A 200 -10.40 -3.21 -28.98
N GLU A 201 -9.25 -2.57 -29.23
CA GLU A 201 -9.12 -1.47 -30.20
C GLU A 201 -9.38 -1.98 -31.63
N GLU A 202 -8.86 -3.16 -31.99
CA GLU A 202 -9.16 -3.81 -33.28
C GLU A 202 -10.66 -4.17 -33.42
N GLU A 203 -11.30 -4.69 -32.37
CA GLU A 203 -12.74 -5.00 -32.37
C GLU A 203 -13.61 -3.73 -32.49
N GLU A 204 -13.25 -2.63 -31.82
CA GLU A 204 -13.93 -1.33 -31.95
C GLU A 204 -13.80 -0.76 -33.37
N GLU A 205 -12.62 -0.86 -34.01
CA GLU A 205 -12.42 -0.46 -35.41
C GLU A 205 -13.27 -1.30 -36.38
N GLU A 206 -13.36 -2.62 -36.17
CA GLU A 206 -14.22 -3.50 -36.98
C GLU A 206 -15.71 -3.16 -36.85
N GLU A 207 -16.20 -2.85 -35.63
CA GLU A 207 -17.59 -2.43 -35.41
C GLU A 207 -17.90 -1.08 -36.10
N GLU A 208 -16.98 -0.12 -36.05
CA GLU A 208 -17.13 1.17 -36.75
C GLU A 208 -17.20 0.98 -38.28
N GLU A 209 -16.35 0.11 -38.86
CA GLU A 209 -16.41 -0.23 -40.28
C GLU A 209 -17.75 -0.88 -40.67
N GLU A 210 -18.27 -1.81 -39.85
CA GLU A 210 -19.58 -2.44 -40.09
C GLU A 210 -20.74 -1.42 -40.02
N GLU A 211 -20.71 -0.47 -39.09
CA GLU A 211 -21.71 0.59 -38.99
C GLU A 211 -21.69 1.53 -40.22
N GLU A 212 -20.51 1.86 -40.72
CA GLU A 212 -20.36 2.66 -41.95
C GLU A 212 -20.91 1.93 -43.18
N GLU A 213 -20.64 0.63 -43.32
CA GLU A 213 -21.20 -0.20 -44.39
C GLU A 213 -22.73 -0.27 -44.30
N GLU A 214 -23.28 -0.48 -43.09
CA GLU A 214 -24.73 -0.48 -42.84
C GLU A 214 -25.38 0.85 -43.24
N GLU A 215 -24.78 1.98 -42.87
CA GLU A 215 -25.20 3.31 -43.26
C GLU A 215 -25.23 3.48 -44.79
N GLU A 216 -24.18 3.02 -45.48
CA GLU A 216 -24.07 3.11 -46.93
C GLU A 216 -25.16 2.25 -47.61
N THR A 217 -25.40 1.03 -47.14
CA THR A 217 -26.48 0.19 -47.69
C THR A 217 -27.86 0.80 -47.43
N ARG A 218 -28.08 1.44 -46.27
CA ARG A 218 -29.33 2.17 -45.95
C ARG A 218 -29.50 3.37 -46.89
N ARG A 219 -28.44 4.13 -47.19
CA ARG A 219 -28.44 5.24 -48.16
C ARG A 219 -28.76 4.74 -49.58
N MET A 220 -28.16 3.63 -50.03
CA MET A 220 -28.47 3.02 -51.33
C MET A 220 -29.92 2.51 -51.42
N LYS A 221 -30.44 1.86 -50.38
CA LYS A 221 -31.84 1.39 -50.30
C LYS A 221 -32.82 2.57 -50.35
N LYS A 222 -32.52 3.69 -49.69
CA LYS A 222 -33.32 4.92 -49.77
C LYS A 222 -33.29 5.53 -51.18
N ALA A 223 -32.13 5.60 -51.81
CA ALA A 223 -31.97 6.12 -53.18
C ALA A 223 -32.73 5.27 -54.23
N THR A 224 -32.69 3.93 -54.10
CA THR A 224 -33.42 3.02 -55.00
C THR A 224 -34.93 3.06 -54.78
N ARG A 225 -35.41 3.24 -53.53
CA ARG A 225 -36.82 3.48 -53.22
C ARG A 225 -37.30 4.80 -53.81
N GLY A 226 -36.53 5.89 -53.67
CA GLY A 226 -36.83 7.18 -54.28
C GLY A 226 -36.97 7.11 -55.81
N ARG A 227 -36.05 6.41 -56.50
CA ARG A 227 -36.16 6.16 -57.96
C ARG A 227 -37.40 5.35 -58.33
N ARG A 228 -37.79 4.36 -57.54
CA ARG A 228 -39.02 3.57 -57.76
C ARG A 228 -40.28 4.44 -57.64
N ILE A 229 -40.35 5.29 -56.62
CA ILE A 229 -41.48 6.20 -56.39
C ILE A 229 -41.60 7.24 -57.52
N LEU A 230 -40.48 7.80 -57.98
CA LEU A 230 -40.47 8.71 -59.12
C LEU A 230 -40.95 8.02 -60.41
N ARG A 231 -40.58 6.75 -60.63
CA ARG A 231 -41.08 5.96 -61.77
C ARG A 231 -42.58 5.69 -61.69
N THR A 232 -43.12 5.39 -60.51
CA THR A 232 -44.58 5.14 -60.36
C THR A 232 -45.40 6.41 -60.50
N LEU A 233 -44.93 7.55 -59.98
CA LEU A 233 -45.54 8.86 -60.17
C LEU A 233 -45.50 9.30 -61.64
N ALA A 234 -44.40 9.06 -62.34
CA ALA A 234 -44.32 9.33 -63.78
C ALA A 234 -45.34 8.49 -64.58
N TRP A 235 -45.47 7.20 -64.24
CA TRP A 235 -46.46 6.31 -64.85
C TRP A 235 -47.91 6.72 -64.55
N SER A 236 -48.22 7.13 -63.32
CA SER A 236 -49.56 7.59 -62.95
C SER A 236 -49.92 8.90 -63.65
N HIS A 237 -48.96 9.81 -63.80
CA HIS A 237 -49.14 11.06 -64.54
C HIS A 237 -49.41 10.80 -66.03
N LEU A 238 -48.64 9.91 -66.68
CA LEU A 238 -48.91 9.49 -68.06
C LEU A 238 -50.28 8.82 -68.21
N ARG A 239 -50.69 7.98 -67.25
CA ARG A 239 -52.00 7.33 -67.25
C ARG A 239 -53.15 8.32 -67.15
N ASN A 240 -53.00 9.35 -66.31
CA ASN A 240 -53.99 10.42 -66.18
C ASN A 240 -54.07 11.30 -67.43
N GLN A 241 -52.95 11.58 -68.10
CA GLN A 241 -52.99 12.28 -69.39
C GLN A 241 -53.72 11.46 -70.46
N LEU A 242 -53.46 10.15 -70.54
CA LEU A 242 -54.21 9.27 -71.45
C LEU A 242 -55.71 9.23 -71.14
N SER A 243 -56.10 9.18 -69.86
CA SER A 243 -57.51 9.16 -69.47
C SER A 243 -58.22 10.46 -69.77
N LEU A 244 -57.55 11.61 -69.64
CA LEU A 244 -58.05 12.93 -70.05
C LEU A 244 -58.24 13.01 -71.57
N LEU A 245 -57.28 12.49 -72.36
CA LEU A 245 -57.39 12.39 -73.81
C LEU A 245 -58.57 11.52 -74.25
N GLN A 246 -58.80 10.38 -73.57
CA GLN A 246 -59.97 9.53 -73.82
C GLN A 246 -61.29 10.21 -73.43
N ARG A 247 -61.34 10.96 -72.32
CA ARG A 247 -62.53 11.73 -71.92
C ARG A 247 -62.83 12.89 -72.89
N CYS A 248 -61.80 13.57 -73.41
CA CYS A 248 -61.97 14.55 -74.47
C CYS A 248 -62.53 13.92 -75.76
N LYS A 249 -62.07 12.70 -76.10
CA LYS A 249 -62.57 11.94 -77.26
C LYS A 249 -64.05 11.54 -77.10
N ILE A 250 -64.46 11.14 -75.91
CA ILE A 250 -65.87 10.79 -75.59
C ILE A 250 -66.77 12.04 -75.59
N ARG A 251 -66.27 13.19 -75.10
CA ARG A 251 -67.04 14.45 -75.08
C ARG A 251 -67.26 15.01 -76.49
N TRP A 252 -66.33 14.80 -77.41
CA TRP A 252 -66.49 15.17 -78.83
C TRP A 252 -67.51 14.29 -79.56
N SER A 253 -67.61 13.01 -79.21
CA SER A 253 -68.58 12.08 -79.81
C SER A 253 -70.04 12.36 -79.41
N ASN A 254 -70.30 12.91 -78.21
CA ASN A 254 -71.67 13.21 -77.73
C ASN A 254 -72.19 14.62 -78.11
N SER A 255 -71.47 15.37 -78.95
CA SER A 255 -71.94 16.68 -79.45
C SER A 255 -72.34 16.64 -80.94
N SER A 256 -72.46 15.45 -81.53
CA SER A 256 -72.70 15.25 -82.97
C SER A 256 -73.94 14.41 -83.31
N THR A 257 -74.92 14.29 -82.39
CA THR A 257 -76.25 13.71 -82.68
C THR A 257 -77.32 14.31 -81.78
#